data_AF-A0A924ZZV5-F1
#
_entry.id   AF-A0A924ZZV5-F1
#
_cell.length_a   1.000
_cell.length_b   1.000
_cell.length_c   1.000
_cell.angle_alpha   90.00
_cell.angle_beta   90.00
_cell.angle_gamma   90.00
#
_symmetry.space_group_name_H-M   'P 1'
#
loop_
_entity.id
_entity.type
_entity.pdbx_description
1 polymer ?
#
loop_
_entity_poly.entity_id
_entity_poly.type
_entity_poly.pdbx_seq_one_letter_code
_entity_poly.pdbx_strand_id
1 'polypeptide(L)'
;MYGDMTPLSRDSEAMRVLATDTRERGVQLAAAVGTTWVSSAAAKYSQSLVDRSHDFSAAAQALDEAADALDAHVRSVEELKRAILAAEAFVSDRWHDATRLVGNVVESVESGVATVFHFFGAAVPDYLVHQAHDIVHTLPALPTPGSKDWLDALDTFHRRGW
;
A
#
# COMPACT_ATOMS: atom_id res chain seq x y z
N MET A 1 -10.71 -7.21 -0.50
CA MET A 1 -9.67 -6.92 0.51
C MET A 1 -8.32 -7.29 -0.09
N TYR A 2 -7.31 -6.43 0.00
CA TYR A 2 -5.96 -6.76 -0.50
C TYR A 2 -5.45 -8.03 0.18
N GLY A 3 -4.97 -8.99 -0.61
CA GLY A 3 -4.59 -10.32 -0.14
C GLY A 3 -3.45 -10.31 0.89
N ASP A 4 -3.24 -11.47 1.50
CA ASP A 4 -2.06 -11.72 2.33
C ASP A 4 -0.78 -11.64 1.47
N MET A 5 0.19 -10.84 1.92
CA MET A 5 1.47 -10.63 1.22
C MET A 5 2.55 -11.60 1.66
N THR A 6 2.29 -12.43 2.68
CA THR A 6 3.21 -13.46 3.18
C THR A 6 3.75 -14.38 2.09
N PRO A 7 2.95 -14.84 1.09
CA PRO A 7 3.48 -15.64 -0.01
C PRO A 7 4.55 -14.89 -0.83
N LEU A 8 4.31 -13.62 -1.16
CA LEU A 8 5.27 -12.82 -1.94
C LEU A 8 6.56 -12.54 -1.16
N SER A 9 6.47 -12.31 0.15
CA SER A 9 7.65 -12.17 1.01
C SER A 9 8.47 -13.46 1.05
N ARG A 10 7.81 -14.63 1.09
CA ARG A 10 8.48 -15.94 1.02
C ARG A 10 9.14 -16.15 -0.33
N ASP A 11 8.47 -15.77 -1.42
CA ASP A 11 9.02 -15.90 -2.77
C ASP A 11 10.26 -15.00 -2.97
N SER A 12 10.22 -13.77 -2.46
CA SER A 12 11.38 -12.85 -2.43
C SER A 12 12.58 -13.47 -1.69
N GLU A 13 12.35 -14.04 -0.50
CA GLU A 13 13.41 -14.72 0.26
C GLU A 13 13.97 -15.93 -0.49
N ALA A 14 13.11 -16.75 -1.10
CA ALA A 14 13.52 -17.87 -1.92
C ALA A 14 14.35 -17.44 -3.14
N MET A 15 14.02 -16.32 -3.78
CA MET A 15 14.80 -15.75 -4.88
C MET A 15 16.20 -15.32 -4.43
N ARG A 16 16.35 -14.70 -3.26
CA ARG A 16 17.66 -14.31 -2.71
C ARG A 16 18.53 -15.52 -2.39
N VAL A 17 17.93 -16.59 -1.86
CA VAL A 17 18.64 -17.88 -1.64
C VAL A 17 19.11 -18.45 -2.97
N LEU A 18 18.24 -18.45 -4.00
CA LEU A 18 18.59 -18.94 -5.33
C LEU A 18 19.68 -18.08 -5.99
N ALA A 19 19.64 -16.75 -5.81
CA ALA A 19 20.67 -15.84 -6.30
C ALA A 19 22.04 -16.16 -5.68
N THR A 20 22.07 -16.46 -4.38
CA THR A 20 23.28 -16.86 -3.66
C THR A 20 23.84 -18.17 -4.19
N ASP A 21 23.02 -19.23 -4.32
CA ASP A 21 23.43 -20.52 -4.90
C ASP A 21 23.94 -20.34 -6.35
N THR A 22 23.25 -19.53 -7.15
CA THR A 22 23.63 -19.24 -8.55
C THR A 22 25.01 -18.58 -8.63
N ARG A 23 25.27 -17.62 -7.75
CA ARG A 23 26.57 -16.94 -7.65
C ARG A 23 27.68 -17.90 -7.22
N GLU A 24 27.42 -18.74 -6.21
CA GLU A 24 28.38 -19.75 -5.74
C GLU A 24 28.74 -20.74 -6.85
N ARG A 25 27.76 -21.21 -7.63
CA ARG A 25 28.01 -22.08 -8.80
C ARG A 25 28.85 -21.39 -9.87
N GLY A 26 28.59 -20.11 -10.14
CA GLY A 26 29.42 -19.32 -11.05
C GLY A 26 30.88 -19.21 -10.61
N VAL A 27 31.12 -19.02 -9.31
CA VAL A 27 32.47 -18.98 -8.72
C VAL A 27 33.15 -20.34 -8.80
N GLN A 28 32.44 -21.43 -8.46
CA GLN A 28 32.97 -22.79 -8.57
C GLN A 28 33.35 -23.15 -10.01
N LEU A 29 32.54 -22.72 -10.99
CA LEU A 29 32.82 -22.93 -12.40
C LEU A 29 34.08 -22.19 -12.87
N ALA A 30 34.26 -20.94 -12.45
CA ALA A 30 35.47 -20.17 -12.75
C ALA A 30 36.73 -20.78 -12.10
N ALA A 31 36.60 -21.30 -10.88
CA ALA A 31 37.69 -21.97 -10.17
C ALA A 31 38.07 -23.34 -10.77
N ALA A 32 37.17 -23.97 -11.53
CA ALA A 32 37.41 -25.27 -12.16
C ALA A 32 38.30 -25.21 -13.42
N VAL A 33 38.74 -24.02 -13.85
CA VAL A 33 39.65 -23.85 -14.99
C VAL A 33 41.01 -24.47 -14.66
N GLY A 34 41.25 -25.68 -15.20
CA GLY A 34 42.49 -26.43 -15.00
C GLY A 34 43.67 -25.83 -15.76
N THR A 35 44.86 -25.86 -15.16
CA THR A 35 46.10 -25.29 -15.74
C THR A 35 47.00 -26.31 -16.44
N THR A 36 46.68 -27.60 -16.35
CA THR A 36 47.53 -28.69 -16.84
C THR A 36 47.33 -29.06 -18.31
N TRP A 37 46.16 -28.78 -18.89
CA TRP A 37 45.88 -29.03 -20.31
C TRP A 37 46.16 -27.77 -21.13
N VAL A 38 47.26 -27.76 -21.90
CA VAL A 38 47.66 -26.60 -22.71
C VAL A 38 47.49 -26.90 -24.20
N SER A 39 46.42 -26.37 -24.80
CA SER A 39 46.14 -26.47 -26.24
C SER A 39 45.19 -25.35 -26.68
N SER A 40 45.00 -25.15 -28.00
CA SER A 40 43.99 -24.22 -28.51
C SER A 40 42.56 -24.63 -28.13
N ALA A 41 42.29 -25.93 -28.01
CA ALA A 41 41.01 -26.45 -27.50
C ALA A 41 40.83 -26.14 -26.02
N ALA A 42 41.89 -26.28 -25.21
CA ALA A 42 41.87 -25.90 -23.80
C ALA A 42 41.60 -24.41 -23.63
N ALA A 43 42.22 -23.54 -24.43
CA ALA A 43 41.98 -22.09 -24.39
C ALA A 43 40.51 -21.74 -24.69
N LYS A 44 39.90 -22.36 -25.70
CA LYS A 44 38.47 -22.18 -26.02
C LYS A 44 37.57 -22.67 -24.89
N TYR A 45 37.90 -23.81 -24.28
CA TYR A 45 37.15 -24.35 -23.16
C TYR A 45 37.23 -23.44 -21.93
N SER A 46 38.42 -22.95 -21.59
CA SER A 46 38.60 -21.98 -20.51
C SER A 46 37.81 -20.70 -20.74
N GLN A 47 37.81 -20.18 -21.98
CA GLN A 47 36.98 -19.01 -22.32
C GLN A 47 35.49 -19.32 -22.13
N SER A 48 35.01 -20.48 -22.59
CA SER A 48 33.62 -20.88 -22.41
C SER A 48 33.22 -21.01 -20.93
N LEU A 49 34.13 -21.43 -20.05
CA LEU A 49 33.88 -21.48 -18.61
C LEU A 49 33.78 -20.08 -17.99
N VAL A 50 34.63 -19.14 -18.43
CA VAL A 50 34.57 -17.74 -18.01
C VAL A 50 33.27 -17.09 -18.47
N ASP A 51 32.91 -17.24 -19.74
CA ASP A 51 31.65 -16.71 -20.29
C ASP A 51 30.45 -17.26 -19.51
N ARG A 52 30.46 -18.56 -19.22
CA ARG A 52 29.39 -19.20 -18.43
C ARG A 52 29.34 -18.70 -16.99
N SER A 53 30.48 -18.44 -16.35
CA SER A 53 30.55 -17.83 -15.01
C SER A 53 29.95 -16.42 -14.99
N HIS A 54 30.14 -15.65 -16.07
CA HIS A 54 29.48 -14.36 -16.26
C HIS A 54 27.96 -14.52 -16.40
N ASP A 55 27.47 -15.52 -17.16
CA ASP A 55 26.03 -15.82 -17.26
C ASP A 55 25.43 -16.11 -15.88
N PHE A 56 26.11 -16.91 -15.04
CA PHE A 56 25.67 -17.17 -13.66
C PHE A 56 25.62 -15.90 -12.82
N SER A 57 26.62 -15.03 -12.95
CA SER A 57 26.65 -13.76 -12.22
C SER A 57 25.49 -12.84 -12.62
N ALA A 58 25.20 -12.76 -13.92
CA ALA A 58 24.07 -11.99 -14.45
C ALA A 58 22.72 -12.58 -14.01
N ALA A 59 22.57 -13.90 -14.02
CA ALA A 59 21.37 -14.57 -13.54
C ALA A 59 21.13 -14.35 -12.04
N ALA A 60 22.20 -14.41 -11.21
CA ALA A 60 22.11 -14.11 -9.79
C ALA A 60 21.65 -12.66 -9.54
N GLN A 61 22.19 -11.70 -10.30
CA GLN A 61 21.76 -10.31 -10.22
C GLN A 61 20.28 -10.12 -10.59
N ALA A 62 19.82 -10.77 -11.66
CA ALA A 62 18.41 -10.70 -12.06
C ALA A 62 17.45 -11.26 -10.99
N LEU A 63 17.87 -12.29 -10.26
CA LEU A 63 17.11 -12.83 -9.13
C LEU A 63 17.05 -11.86 -7.94
N ASP A 64 18.17 -11.19 -7.62
CA ASP A 64 18.20 -10.16 -6.57
C ASP A 64 17.29 -8.97 -6.94
N GLU A 65 17.34 -8.51 -8.19
CA GLU A 65 16.47 -7.43 -8.69
C GLU A 65 14.98 -7.81 -8.64
N ALA A 66 14.64 -9.06 -8.97
CA ALA A 66 13.27 -9.55 -8.86
C ALA A 66 12.78 -9.61 -7.41
N ALA A 67 13.63 -10.06 -6.47
CA ALA A 67 13.34 -10.07 -5.04
C ALA A 67 13.09 -8.64 -4.51
N ASP A 68 13.93 -7.67 -4.90
CA ASP A 68 13.77 -6.28 -4.52
C ASP A 68 12.46 -5.67 -5.05
N ALA A 69 12.06 -6.03 -6.29
CA ALA A 69 10.79 -5.61 -6.87
C ALA A 69 9.57 -6.19 -6.12
N LEU A 70 9.65 -7.46 -5.69
CA LEU A 70 8.62 -8.07 -4.83
C LEU A 70 8.53 -7.36 -3.48
N ASP A 71 9.65 -7.08 -2.82
CA ASP A 71 9.67 -6.38 -1.53
C ASP A 71 9.12 -4.95 -1.65
N ALA A 72 9.42 -4.26 -2.74
CA ALA A 72 8.84 -2.95 -3.03
C ALA A 72 7.31 -3.03 -3.21
N HIS A 73 6.82 -4.04 -3.93
CA HIS A 73 5.39 -4.25 -4.12
C HIS A 73 4.68 -4.57 -2.80
N VAL A 74 5.25 -5.46 -1.97
CA VAL A 74 4.73 -5.79 -0.64
C VAL A 74 4.59 -4.52 0.21
N ARG A 75 5.62 -3.68 0.27
CA ARG A 75 5.57 -2.41 1.01
C ARG A 75 4.47 -1.48 0.51
N SER A 76 4.35 -1.31 -0.80
CA SER A 76 3.33 -0.46 -1.42
C SER A 76 1.90 -0.92 -1.08
N VAL A 77 1.64 -2.23 -1.09
CA VAL A 77 0.33 -2.77 -0.71
C VAL A 77 0.04 -2.57 0.77
N GLU A 78 1.03 -2.78 1.66
CA GLU A 78 0.85 -2.55 3.10
C GLU A 78 0.66 -1.08 3.46
N GLU A 79 1.30 -0.17 2.72
CA GLU A 79 1.06 1.28 2.83
C GLU A 79 -0.35 1.63 2.38
N LEU A 80 -0.83 1.06 1.27
CA LEU A 80 -2.19 1.27 0.78
C LEU A 80 -3.23 0.75 1.78
N LYS A 81 -3.03 -0.45 2.34
CA LYS A 81 -3.89 -0.99 3.41
C LYS A 81 -3.96 -0.04 4.60
N ARG A 82 -2.81 0.47 5.05
CA ARG A 82 -2.75 1.46 6.15
C ARG A 82 -3.48 2.76 5.82
N ALA A 83 -3.32 3.27 4.58
CA ALA A 83 -4.02 4.46 4.13
C ALA A 83 -5.55 4.27 4.12
N ILE A 84 -6.02 3.11 3.64
CA ILE A 84 -7.45 2.77 3.65
C ILE A 84 -7.97 2.70 5.10
N LEU A 85 -7.27 2.04 6.01
CA LEU A 85 -7.68 1.97 7.42
C LEU A 85 -7.73 3.35 8.09
N ALA A 86 -6.76 4.22 7.80
CA ALA A 86 -6.77 5.58 8.31
C ALA A 86 -7.95 6.41 7.76
N ALA A 87 -8.24 6.26 6.47
CA ALA A 87 -9.39 6.90 5.83
C ALA A 87 -10.72 6.37 6.39
N GLU A 88 -10.82 5.06 6.61
CA GLU A 88 -11.98 4.41 7.22
C GLU A 88 -12.28 4.97 8.60
N ALA A 89 -11.27 5.08 9.47
CA ALA A 89 -11.44 5.67 10.79
C ALA A 89 -11.89 7.15 10.71
N PHE A 90 -11.18 7.97 9.93
CA PHE A 90 -11.45 9.40 9.82
C PHE A 90 -12.86 9.70 9.26
N VAL A 91 -13.22 9.05 8.16
CA VAL A 91 -14.50 9.29 7.48
C VAL A 91 -15.64 8.73 8.32
N SER A 92 -15.46 7.56 8.93
CA SER A 92 -16.49 6.97 9.80
C SER A 92 -16.78 7.89 10.98
N ASP A 93 -15.78 8.38 11.71
CA ASP A 93 -15.99 9.24 12.88
C ASP A 93 -16.80 10.48 12.52
N ARG A 94 -16.38 11.21 11.49
CA ARG A 94 -17.08 12.43 11.03
C ARG A 94 -18.49 12.14 10.52
N TRP A 95 -18.68 11.04 9.81
CA TRP A 95 -19.99 10.65 9.31
C TRP A 95 -20.95 10.28 10.44
N HIS A 96 -20.47 9.56 11.46
CA HIS A 96 -21.27 9.23 12.65
C HIS A 96 -21.62 10.49 13.45
N ASP A 97 -20.68 11.43 13.60
CA ASP A 97 -20.93 12.72 14.25
C ASP A 97 -21.97 13.54 13.50
N ALA A 98 -21.85 13.64 12.17
CA ALA A 98 -22.82 14.33 11.33
C ALA A 98 -24.21 13.70 11.41
N THR A 99 -24.29 12.37 11.31
CA THR A 99 -25.55 11.62 11.42
C THR A 99 -26.19 11.79 12.80
N ARG A 100 -25.40 11.79 13.86
CA ARG A 100 -25.88 12.02 15.23
C ARG A 100 -26.40 13.45 15.38
N LEU A 101 -25.69 14.44 14.86
CA LEU A 101 -26.11 15.84 14.93
C LEU A 101 -27.44 16.03 14.18
N VAL A 102 -27.50 15.62 12.91
CA VAL A 102 -28.71 15.73 12.08
C VAL A 102 -29.90 15.00 12.70
N GLY A 103 -29.69 13.82 13.27
CA GLY A 103 -30.76 13.02 13.86
C GLY A 103 -31.31 13.52 15.21
N ASN A 104 -30.56 14.39 15.91
CA ASN A 104 -30.93 14.84 17.27
C ASN A 104 -30.99 16.37 17.42
N VAL A 105 -30.72 17.13 16.36
CA VAL A 105 -30.83 18.58 16.39
C VAL A 105 -32.31 18.98 16.42
N VAL A 106 -32.64 19.94 17.28
CA VAL A 106 -33.97 20.54 17.36
C VAL A 106 -33.87 22.01 16.97
N GLU A 107 -34.69 22.42 16.02
CA GLU A 107 -34.84 23.81 15.64
C GLU A 107 -35.80 24.52 16.61
N SER A 108 -35.37 25.62 17.21
CA SER A 108 -36.21 26.45 18.07
C SER A 108 -36.16 27.91 17.64
N VAL A 109 -37.31 28.58 17.67
CA VAL A 109 -37.42 30.01 17.43
C VAL A 109 -37.33 30.73 18.78
N GLU A 110 -36.24 31.47 18.99
CA GLU A 110 -36.09 32.31 20.18
C GLU A 110 -36.62 33.73 19.93
N SER A 111 -37.14 34.36 20.99
CA SER A 111 -37.84 35.65 20.97
C SER A 111 -37.18 36.70 20.09
N GLY A 112 -37.69 36.87 18.86
CA GLY A 112 -37.25 37.93 17.93
C GLY A 112 -36.65 37.50 16.59
N VAL A 113 -37.03 36.34 16.03
CA VAL A 113 -36.79 35.89 14.61
C VAL A 113 -35.47 35.13 14.37
N ALA A 114 -34.64 34.88 15.39
CA ALA A 114 -33.45 34.05 15.22
C ALA A 114 -33.79 32.55 15.38
N THR A 115 -33.57 31.76 14.32
CA THR A 115 -33.55 30.31 14.39
C THR A 115 -32.29 29.86 15.14
N VAL A 116 -32.46 29.09 16.20
CA VAL A 116 -31.35 28.50 16.97
C VAL A 116 -31.48 26.99 16.94
N PHE A 117 -30.40 26.31 16.57
CA PHE A 117 -30.31 24.87 16.61
C PHE A 117 -29.81 24.40 17.97
N HIS A 118 -30.46 23.40 18.54
CA HIS A 118 -30.09 22.81 19.82
C HIS A 118 -29.75 21.33 19.66
N PHE A 119 -28.64 20.90 20.26
CA PHE A 119 -28.24 19.50 20.36
C PHE A 119 -27.99 19.15 21.82
N PHE A 120 -28.75 18.19 22.37
CA PHE A 120 -28.75 17.86 23.80
C PHE A 120 -28.86 19.07 24.74
N GLY A 121 -29.70 20.05 24.37
CA GLY A 121 -29.95 21.26 25.18
C GLY A 121 -28.87 22.34 25.09
N ALA A 122 -27.83 22.14 24.28
CA ALA A 122 -26.83 23.16 23.99
C ALA A 122 -27.06 23.77 22.59
N ALA A 123 -26.91 25.08 22.46
CA ALA A 123 -26.97 25.76 21.18
C ALA A 123 -25.79 25.33 20.29
N VAL A 124 -26.10 24.96 19.04
CA VAL A 124 -25.12 24.58 18.03
C VAL A 124 -25.14 25.62 16.90
N PRO A 125 -23.97 26.08 16.44
CA PRO A 125 -23.89 26.95 15.27
C PRO A 125 -24.55 26.37 14.02
N ASP A 126 -25.29 27.22 13.31
CA ASP A 126 -25.99 26.88 12.07
C ASP A 126 -25.08 26.25 11.00
N TYR A 127 -23.86 26.75 10.85
CA TYR A 127 -22.90 26.23 9.88
C TYR A 127 -22.51 24.77 10.14
N LEU A 128 -22.48 24.31 11.41
CA LEU A 128 -22.18 22.92 11.74
C LEU A 128 -23.34 21.99 11.38
N VAL A 129 -24.58 22.47 11.55
CA VAL A 129 -25.78 21.72 11.18
C VAL A 129 -25.87 21.57 9.67
N HIS A 130 -25.63 22.65 8.92
CA HIS A 130 -25.56 22.63 7.47
C HIS A 130 -24.43 21.72 6.96
N GLN A 131 -23.23 21.83 7.54
CA GLN A 131 -22.12 20.94 7.20
C GLN A 131 -22.45 19.47 7.47
N ALA A 132 -23.11 19.15 8.59
CA ALA A 132 -23.52 17.78 8.91
C ALA A 132 -24.56 17.25 7.92
N HIS A 133 -25.54 18.07 7.52
CA HIS A 133 -26.48 17.73 6.45
C HIS A 133 -25.76 17.47 5.13
N ASP A 134 -24.80 18.32 4.75
CA ASP A 134 -24.03 18.15 3.52
C ASP A 134 -23.19 16.86 3.54
N ILE A 135 -22.59 16.52 4.68
CA ILE A 135 -21.84 15.26 4.86
C ILE A 135 -22.76 14.06 4.63
N VAL A 136 -23.89 14.00 5.32
CA VAL A 136 -24.85 12.87 5.23
C VAL A 136 -25.44 12.76 3.83
N HIS A 137 -25.73 13.89 3.18
CA HIS A 137 -26.23 13.88 1.81
C HIS A 137 -25.15 13.41 0.81
N THR A 138 -23.90 13.81 1.01
CA THR A 138 -22.80 13.50 0.09
C THR A 138 -22.37 12.04 0.20
N LEU A 139 -22.37 11.49 1.42
CA LEU A 139 -22.04 10.11 1.69
C LEU A 139 -23.24 9.43 2.36
N PRO A 140 -24.25 8.96 1.59
CA PRO A 140 -25.47 8.41 2.16
C PRO A 140 -25.26 7.08 2.90
N ALA A 141 -24.19 6.35 2.56
CA ALA A 141 -23.77 5.14 3.24
C ALA A 141 -22.24 5.05 3.25
N LEU A 142 -21.70 4.46 4.32
CA LEU A 142 -20.27 4.21 4.42
C LEU A 142 -19.82 3.14 3.39
N PRO A 143 -18.63 3.30 2.78
CA PRO A 143 -18.07 2.28 1.91
C PRO A 143 -17.87 0.93 2.62
N THR A 144 -17.71 -0.15 1.83
CA THR A 144 -17.39 -1.46 2.39
C THR A 144 -16.00 -1.43 3.06
N PRO A 145 -15.83 -2.01 4.27
CA PRO A 145 -14.53 -2.04 4.96
C PRO A 145 -13.39 -2.55 4.08
N GLY A 146 -12.26 -1.85 4.12
CA GLY A 146 -11.08 -2.18 3.30
C GLY A 146 -11.21 -1.92 1.80
N SER A 147 -12.28 -1.27 1.32
CA SER A 147 -12.41 -0.81 -0.08
C SER A 147 -11.51 0.39 -0.36
N LYS A 148 -11.10 0.56 -1.62
CA LYS A 148 -10.39 1.76 -2.07
C LYS A 148 -11.28 3.01 -2.00
N ASP A 149 -12.59 2.84 -2.06
CA ASP A 149 -13.57 3.94 -2.03
C ASP A 149 -13.46 4.80 -0.75
N TRP A 150 -12.87 4.27 0.33
CA TRP A 150 -12.54 5.06 1.53
C TRP A 150 -11.57 6.20 1.24
N LEU A 151 -10.62 6.01 0.32
CA LEU A 151 -9.69 7.06 -0.09
C LEU A 151 -10.40 8.15 -0.91
N ASP A 152 -11.36 7.76 -1.76
CA ASP A 152 -12.17 8.69 -2.55
C ASP A 152 -13.13 9.50 -1.65
N ALA A 153 -13.66 8.86 -0.61
CA ALA A 153 -14.44 9.52 0.43
C ALA A 153 -13.56 10.53 1.20
N LEU A 154 -12.37 10.12 1.65
CA LEU A 154 -11.43 11.01 2.34
C LEU A 154 -11.05 12.22 1.48
N ASP A 155 -10.75 12.01 0.19
CA ASP A 155 -10.47 13.09 -0.76
C ASP A 155 -11.65 14.05 -0.91
N THR A 156 -12.88 13.52 -0.92
CA THR A 156 -14.10 14.34 -0.97
C THR A 156 -14.23 15.22 0.28
N PHE A 157 -13.95 14.68 1.47
CA PHE A 157 -13.95 15.46 2.72
C PHE A 157 -12.91 16.57 2.68
N HIS A 158 -11.67 16.26 2.28
CA HIS A 158 -10.61 17.26 2.16
C HIS A 158 -10.93 18.37 1.14
N ARG A 159 -11.45 18.01 -0.05
CA ARG A 159 -11.84 18.99 -1.08
C ARG A 159 -12.95 19.93 -0.63
N ARG A 160 -13.84 19.46 0.25
CA ARG A 160 -14.93 20.26 0.80
C ARG A 160 -14.57 21.00 2.09
N GLY A 161 -13.37 20.78 2.62
CA GLY A 161 -12.86 21.45 3.82
C GLY A 161 -13.49 20.96 5.12
N TRP A 162 -13.87 19.68 5.19
CA TRP A 162 -14.49 19.05 6.35
C TRP A 162 -13.49 18.28 7.22
#